data_AF-A0A5K0ZEY5-F1
#
_entry.id   AF-A0A5K0ZEY5-F1
#
_cell.length_a   1.000
_cell.length_b   1.000
_cell.length_c   1.000
_cell.angle_alpha   90.00
_cell.angle_beta   90.00
_cell.angle_gamma   90.00
#
_symmetry.space_group_name_H-M   'P 1'
#
loop_
_entity.id
_entity.type
_entity.pdbx_description
1 polymer ?
#
loop_
_entity_poly.entity_id
_entity_poly.type
_entity_poly.pdbx_seq_one_letter_code
_entity_poly.pdbx_strand_id
1 'polypeptide(L)' 'EIISAVKRADVMDGLRFDLATIRSATNNFAAANKLGEGGFGAVYR' A
#
# COMPACT_ATOMS: atom_id res chain seq x y z
N GLU A 1 10.79 -17.75 -19.35
CA GLU A 1 9.45 -18.34 -19.49
C GLU A 1 8.38 -17.28 -19.30
N ILE A 2 7.42 -17.21 -20.22
CA ILE A 2 6.35 -16.19 -20.26
C ILE A 2 5.45 -16.24 -19.00
N ILE A 3 5.36 -17.42 -18.37
CA ILE A 3 4.54 -17.69 -17.16
C ILE A 3 4.99 -16.82 -15.96
N SER A 4 6.28 -16.52 -15.79
CA SER A 4 6.79 -15.68 -14.68
C SER A 4 6.46 -14.19 -14.84
N ALA A 5 6.37 -13.71 -16.08
CA ALA A 5 6.03 -12.31 -16.36
C ALA A 5 4.53 -12.05 -16.19
N VAL A 6 3.68 -12.98 -16.66
CA VAL A 6 2.23 -12.92 -16.48
C VAL A 6 1.86 -12.97 -14.99
N LYS A 7 2.51 -13.83 -14.21
CA LYS A 7 2.29 -13.90 -12.75
C LYS A 7 2.66 -12.61 -12.02
N ARG A 8 3.68 -11.88 -12.48
CA ARG A 8 4.02 -10.56 -11.90
C ARG A 8 2.98 -9.50 -12.23
N ALA A 9 2.46 -9.47 -13.46
CA ALA A 9 1.43 -8.51 -13.84
C ALA A 9 0.15 -8.69 -13.01
N ASP A 10 -0.27 -9.93 -12.81
CA ASP A 10 -1.46 -10.28 -12.01
C ASP A 10 -1.28 -9.91 -10.52
N VAL A 11 -0.09 -10.13 -9.97
CA VAL A 11 0.26 -9.70 -8.60
C VAL A 11 0.31 -8.18 -8.49
N MET A 12 0.83 -7.48 -9.50
CA MET A 12 0.88 -6.01 -9.49
C MET A 12 -0.52 -5.39 -9.60
N ASP A 13 -1.45 -6.00 -10.36
CA ASP A 13 -2.84 -5.55 -10.40
C ASP A 13 -3.56 -5.79 -9.06
N GLY A 14 -3.25 -6.88 -8.35
CA GLY A 14 -3.74 -7.11 -6.98
C GLY A 14 -3.14 -6.20 -5.89
N LEU A 15 -2.03 -5.52 -6.16
CA LEU A 15 -1.35 -4.60 -5.23
C LEU A 15 -1.65 -3.12 -5.51
N ARG A 16 -2.48 -2.82 -6.52
CA ARG A 16 -2.91 -1.45 -6.82
C ARG A 16 -4.13 -1.08 -5.97
N PHE A 17 -3.96 -0.05 -5.15
CA PHE A 17 -5.04 0.56 -4.41
C PHE A 17 -5.23 2.00 -4.88
N ASP A 18 -6.48 2.43 -5.01
CA ASP A 18 -6.75 3.85 -5.18
C ASP A 18 -6.47 4.63 -3.88
N LEU A 19 -6.27 5.94 -4.01
CA LEU A 19 -5.98 6.79 -2.87
C LEU A 19 -7.14 6.83 -1.86
N ALA A 20 -8.38 6.63 -2.31
CA ALA A 20 -9.56 6.64 -1.45
C ALA A 20 -9.55 5.45 -0.48
N THR A 21 -9.15 4.28 -0.97
CA THR A 21 -8.97 3.04 -0.23
C THR A 21 -7.87 3.21 0.82
N ILE A 22 -6.72 3.77 0.44
CA ILE A 22 -5.61 4.05 1.37
C ILE A 22 -6.05 5.03 2.47
N ARG A 23 -6.77 6.09 2.10
CA ARG A 23 -7.33 7.05 3.07
C ARG A 23 -8.32 6.37 4.01
N SER A 24 -9.22 5.53 3.50
CA SER A 24 -10.17 4.81 4.35
C SER A 24 -9.46 3.88 5.33
N ALA A 25 -8.47 3.11 4.86
CA ALA A 25 -7.72 2.16 5.70
C ALA A 25 -6.95 2.86 6.83
N THR A 26 -6.32 3.99 6.54
CA THR A 26 -5.52 4.75 7.51
C THR A 26 -6.32 5.73 8.35
N ASN A 27 -7.65 5.78 8.19
CA ASN A 27 -8.51 6.84 8.73
C ASN A 27 -7.99 8.25 8.39
N ASN A 28 -7.77 8.49 7.10
CA ASN A 28 -7.19 9.68 6.52
C ASN A 28 -5.85 10.08 7.16
N PHE A 29 -4.96 9.09 7.32
CA PHE A 29 -3.64 9.27 7.96
C PHE A 29 -3.72 9.83 9.38
N ALA A 30 -4.73 9.42 10.16
CA ALA A 30 -4.89 9.85 11.54
C ALA A 30 -3.65 9.50 12.38
N ALA A 31 -3.21 10.42 13.24
CA ALA A 31 -2.06 10.20 14.11
C ALA A 31 -2.22 8.96 15.02
N ALA A 32 -3.45 8.63 15.42
CA ALA A 32 -3.76 7.42 16.20
C ALA A 32 -3.44 6.10 15.48
N ASN A 33 -3.35 6.13 14.14
CA ASN A 33 -2.98 4.97 13.31
C ASN A 33 -1.51 4.99 12.89
N LYS A 34 -0.74 6.02 13.27
CA LYS A 34 0.68 6.09 12.97
C LYS A 34 1.45 5.10 13.86
N LEU A 35 2.20 4.21 13.24
CA LEU A 35 3.07 3.25 13.91
C LEU A 35 4.45 3.83 14.21
N GLY A 36 4.93 4.73 13.36
CA GLY A 36 6.23 5.37 13.51
C GLY A 36 6.61 6.25 12.31
N GLU A 37 7.78 6.86 12.39
CA GLU A 37 8.40 7.62 11.30
C GLU A 37 9.92 7.51 11.40
N GLY A 38 10.59 7.47 10.25
CA GLY A 38 12.05 7.49 10.14
C GLY A 38 12.49 8.00 8.78
N GLY A 39 13.73 7.71 8.38
CA GLY A 39 14.31 8.20 7.11
C GLY A 39 13.58 7.76 5.83
N PHE A 40 12.61 6.86 5.92
CA PHE A 40 11.78 6.38 4.81
C PHE A 40 10.34 6.92 4.86
N GLY A 41 10.02 7.80 5.80
CA GLY A 41 8.69 8.39 5.99
C GLY A 41 7.88 7.75 7.12
N ALA A 42 6.60 8.12 7.18
CA ALA A 42 5.65 7.66 8.19
C ALA A 42 4.99 6.33 7.81
N VAL A 43 4.80 5.47 8.81
CA VAL A 43 4.13 4.18 8.68
C VAL A 43 2.80 4.22 9.41
N TYR A 44 1.73 3.76 8.76
CA TYR A 44 0.38 3.69 9.32
C TYR A 44 -0.11 2.24 9.28
N ARG A 45 -0.92 1.86 10.28
CA ARG A 45 -1.65 0.57 10.30
C ARG A 45 -2.93 0.62 9.50
#